data_AF-A0A0W8F5D6-F1
#
_entry.id   AF-A0A0W8F5D6-F1
#
_cell.length_a   1.000
_cell.length_b   1.000
_cell.length_c   1.000
_cell.angle_alpha   90.00
_cell.angle_beta   90.00
_cell.angle_gamma   90.00
#
_symmetry.space_group_name_H-M   'P 1'
#
loop_
_entity.id
_entity.type
_entity.pdbx_description
1 polymer ?
#
loop_
_entity_poly.entity_id
_entity_poly.type
_entity_poly.pdbx_seq_one_letter_code
_entity_poly.pdbx_strand_id
1 'polypeptide(L)' 'MKRGMVTARIPNPHHGEEIDPSLLDTILDEAGISREEWFSVA' A
#
# COMPACT_ATOMS: atom_id res chain seq x y z
N MET A 1 -7.67 -19.44 1.66
CA MET A 1 -7.26 -18.92 0.33
C MET A 1 -7.06 -20.09 -0.62
N LYS A 2 -7.84 -20.20 -1.71
CA LYS A 2 -7.60 -21.18 -2.79
C LYS A 2 -6.64 -20.55 -3.81
N ARG A 3 -5.47 -21.13 -4.03
CA ARG A 3 -4.54 -20.69 -5.08
C ARG A 3 -4.96 -21.31 -6.41
N GLY A 4 -5.04 -20.51 -7.48
CA GLY A 4 -5.33 -20.98 -8.83
C GLY A 4 -4.12 -21.64 -9.50
N MET A 5 -4.34 -22.28 -10.66
CA MET A 5 -3.32 -23.06 -11.39
C MET A 5 -2.22 -22.19 -12.01
N VAL A 6 -2.48 -20.89 -12.20
CA VAL A 6 -1.54 -19.94 -12.79
C VAL A 6 -1.00 -19.03 -11.69
N THR A 7 0.33 -18.97 -11.60
CA THR A 7 1.03 -18.06 -10.70
C THR A 7 1.75 -17.03 -11.55
N ALA A 8 1.47 -15.75 -11.34
CA ALA A 8 2.19 -14.65 -11.95
C ALA A 8 3.04 -13.95 -10.89
N ARG A 9 4.31 -13.69 -11.23
CA ARG A 9 5.17 -12.82 -10.42
C ARG A 9 5.02 -11.40 -10.97
N ILE A 10 4.25 -10.57 -10.29
CA ILE A 10 4.15 -9.14 -10.61
C ILE A 10 5.39 -8.46 -10.00
N PRO A 11 6.27 -7.86 -10.82
CA PRO A 11 7.38 -7.08 -10.28
C PRO A 11 6.82 -5.88 -9.52
N ASN A 12 7.43 -5.55 -8.39
CA ASN A 12 7.13 -4.29 -7.71
C ASN A 12 7.53 -3.15 -8.68
N PRO A 13 6.60 -2.29 -9.13
CA PRO A 13 6.90 -1.21 -10.07
C PRO A 13 7.83 -0.14 -9.45
N HIS A 14 7.97 -0.14 -8.13
CA HIS A 14 8.90 0.74 -7.42
C HIS A 14 10.34 0.21 -7.43
N HIS A 15 10.68 -0.81 -8.24
CA HIS A 15 12.04 -1.32 -8.43
C HIS A 15 12.81 -1.73 -7.14
N GLY A 16 12.11 -1.91 -6.02
CA GLY A 16 12.74 -2.17 -4.71
C GLY A 16 13.16 -0.90 -3.96
N GLU A 17 12.84 0.27 -4.49
CA GLU A 17 12.97 1.55 -3.79
C GLU A 17 11.89 1.66 -2.70
N GLU A 18 12.25 2.34 -1.62
CA GLU A 18 11.27 2.69 -0.59
C GLU A 18 10.23 3.63 -1.20
N ILE A 19 8.98 3.42 -0.85
CA ILE A 19 7.91 4.34 -1.23
C ILE A 19 8.16 5.66 -0.50
N ASP A 20 8.18 6.77 -1.23
CA ASP A 20 8.31 8.08 -0.62
C ASP A 20 7.17 8.29 0.40
N PRO A 21 7.46 8.68 1.65
CA PRO A 21 6.44 8.93 2.67
C PRO A 21 5.35 9.93 2.22
N SER A 22 5.67 10.84 1.29
CA SER A 22 4.69 11.77 0.70
C SER A 22 3.59 11.08 -0.12
N LEU A 23 3.87 9.90 -0.69
CA LEU A 23 2.84 9.11 -1.38
C LEU A 23 1.82 8.57 -0.38
N LEU A 24 2.27 8.12 0.79
CA LEU A 24 1.37 7.68 1.85
C LEU A 24 0.49 8.85 2.32
N ASP A 25 1.08 10.02 2.53
CA ASP A 25 0.35 11.23 2.92
C ASP A 25 -0.76 11.57 1.92
N THR A 26 -0.41 11.56 0.62
CA THR A 26 -1.38 11.81 -0.48
C THR A 26 -2.53 10.81 -0.46
N ILE A 27 -2.25 9.52 -0.27
CA ILE A 27 -3.28 8.47 -0.25
C ILE A 27 -4.22 8.65 0.95
N LEU A 28 -3.67 8.98 2.12
CA LEU A 28 -4.46 9.17 3.34
C LEU A 28 -5.37 10.40 3.22
N ASP A 29 -4.84 11.50 2.65
CA ASP A 29 -5.61 12.72 2.36
C ASP A 29 -6.75 12.45 1.36
N GLU A 30 -6.47 11.77 0.24
CA GLU A 30 -7.50 11.42 -0.75
C GLU A 30 -8.58 10.49 -0.18
N ALA A 31 -8.20 9.60 0.75
CA ALA A 31 -9.12 8.71 1.43
C ALA A 31 -9.88 9.38 2.60
N GLY A 32 -9.48 10.59 2.99
CA GLY A 32 -10.03 11.30 4.15
C GLY A 32 -9.74 10.61 5.49
N ILE A 33 -8.66 9.82 5.54
CA ILE A 33 -8.25 9.05 6.73
C ILE A 33 -7.29 9.90 7.55
N SER A 34 -7.63 10.14 8.82
CA SER A 34 -6.71 10.85 9.71
C SER A 34 -5.55 9.97 10.17
N ARG A 35 -4.48 10.59 10.64
CA ARG A 35 -3.33 9.88 11.22
C ARG A 35 -3.74 9.01 12.42
N GLU A 36 -4.61 9.53 13.29
CA GLU A 36 -5.11 8.80 14.46
C GLU A 36 -5.92 7.58 14.06
N GLU A 37 -6.78 7.72 13.04
CA GLU A 37 -7.54 6.61 12.48
C GLU A 37 -6.61 5.53 11.89
N TRP A 38 -5.59 5.96 11.14
CA TRP A 38 -4.58 5.06 10.57
C TRP A 38 -3.85 4.22 11.63
N PHE A 39 -3.47 4.83 12.76
CA PHE A 39 -2.79 4.12 13.86
C PHE A 39 -3.74 3.40 14.81
N SER A 40 -5.06 3.60 14.71
CA SER A 40 -6.05 2.94 15.59
C SER A 40 -6.29 1.47 15.26
N VAL A 41 -5.92 1.04 14.04
CA VAL A 41 -6.06 -0.33 13.53
C VAL A 41 -4.77 -1.15 13.61
N ALA A 42 -3.70 -0.58 14.19
CA ALA A 42 -2.39 -1.22 14.37
C ALA A 42 -2.30 -2.09 15.64
#